data_AF-A0A328DAI3-F1
#
_entry.id   AF-A0A328DAI3-F1
#
_cell.length_a   1.000
_cell.length_b   1.000
_cell.length_c   1.000
_cell.angle_alpha   90.00
_cell.angle_beta   90.00
_cell.angle_gamma   90.00
#
_symmetry.space_group_name_H-M   'P 1'
#
loop_
_entity.id
_entity.type
_entity.pdbx_description
1 polymer ?
#
loop_
_entity_poly.entity_id
_entity_poly.type
_entity_poly.pdbx_seq_one_letter_code
_entity_poly.pdbx_strand_id
1 'polypeptide(L)'
;MAARIIAQLIVMGSGIMARAFVQAYRQALANASKTGAAEEVAQNIRKASKAMTEAEARQILGLTEKSTWEEVLQKYNNLFEKNAKSGSFYLQSKVHRAKECLESVYRSKPPGSN
;
A
#
# COMPACT_ATOMS: atom_id res chain seq x y z
N MET A 1 -47.13 38.90 25.37
CA MET A 1 -46.40 39.48 24.21
C MET A 1 -44.97 38.95 24.13
N ALA A 2 -44.13 39.09 25.17
CA ALA A 2 -42.72 38.64 25.15
C ALA A 2 -42.50 37.14 24.83
N ALA A 3 -43.28 36.23 25.42
CA ALA A 3 -43.15 34.78 25.17
C ALA A 3 -43.43 34.37 23.70
N ARG A 4 -44.33 35.08 23.00
CA ARG A 4 -44.62 34.83 21.58
C ARG A 4 -43.46 35.26 20.68
N ILE A 5 -42.80 36.37 21.01
CA ILE A 5 -41.65 36.88 20.25
C ILE A 5 -40.45 35.95 20.42
N ILE A 6 -40.19 35.47 21.64
CA ILE A 6 -39.11 34.51 21.92
C ILE A 6 -39.35 33.18 21.18
N ALA A 7 -40.58 32.67 21.19
CA ALA A 7 -40.91 31.44 20.47
C ALA A 7 -40.71 31.58 18.94
N GLN A 8 -41.07 32.73 18.35
CA GLN A 8 -40.85 32.98 16.93
C GLN A 8 -39.36 33.07 16.58
N LEU A 9 -38.54 33.70 17.42
CA LEU A 9 -37.09 33.77 17.21
C LEU A 9 -36.42 32.39 17.28
N ILE A 10 -36.84 31.54 18.22
CA ILE A 10 -36.31 30.17 18.34
C ILE A 10 -36.71 29.31 17.13
N VAL A 11 -37.97 29.37 16.70
CA VAL A 11 -38.47 28.61 15.55
C VAL A 11 -37.80 29.08 14.25
N MET A 12 -37.61 30.38 14.07
CA MET A 12 -36.93 30.92 12.88
C MET A 12 -35.42 30.65 12.89
N GLY A 13 -34.76 30.72 14.06
CA GLY A 13 -33.32 30.48 14.19
C GLY A 13 -32.92 29.00 14.04
N SER A 14 -33.75 28.09 14.58
CA SER A 14 -33.47 26.64 14.56
C SER A 14 -33.52 26.03 13.14
N GLY A 15 -34.44 26.50 12.29
CA GLY A 15 -34.60 25.99 10.91
C GLY A 15 -33.44 26.33 9.97
N ILE A 16 -32.63 27.35 10.27
CA ILE A 16 -31.46 27.73 9.46
C ILE A 16 -30.26 26.85 9.82
N MET A 17 -30.03 26.61 11.12
CA MET A 17 -28.95 25.74 11.57
C MET A 17 -29.16 24.30 11.10
N ALA A 18 -30.36 23.74 11.25
CA ALA A 18 -30.67 22.38 10.80
C ALA A 18 -30.40 22.17 9.30
N ARG A 19 -30.79 23.14 8.44
CA ARG A 19 -30.54 23.09 7.00
C ARG A 19 -29.05 23.19 6.68
N ALA A 20 -28.30 24.01 7.40
CA ALA A 20 -26.85 24.13 7.23
C ALA A 20 -26.12 22.81 7.58
N PHE A 21 -26.52 22.13 8.66
CA PHE A 21 -25.96 20.82 9.01
C PHE A 21 -26.25 19.74 7.96
N VAL A 22 -27.48 19.69 7.44
CA VAL A 22 -27.84 18.73 6.38
C VAL A 22 -27.08 19.02 5.08
N GLN A 23 -26.92 20.29 4.71
CA GLN A 23 -26.15 20.68 3.54
C GLN A 23 -24.67 20.34 3.70
N ALA A 24 -24.08 20.68 4.86
CA ALA A 24 -22.69 20.33 5.18
C ALA A 24 -22.46 18.82 5.16
N TYR A 25 -23.41 18.03 5.69
CA TYR A 25 -23.34 16.57 5.66
C TYR A 25 -23.39 16.02 4.23
N ARG A 26 -24.33 16.49 3.40
CA ARG A 26 -24.40 16.12 1.98
C ARG A 26 -23.15 16.53 1.22
N GLN A 27 -22.58 17.67 1.54
CA GLN A 27 -21.37 18.20 0.92
C GLN A 27 -20.13 17.43 1.36
N ALA A 28 -20.06 16.99 2.62
CA ALA A 28 -19.02 16.10 3.11
C ALA A 28 -19.05 14.73 2.42
N LEU A 29 -20.24 14.14 2.23
CA LEU A 29 -20.40 12.89 1.47
C LEU A 29 -20.01 13.05 0.00
N ALA A 30 -20.45 14.13 -0.64
CA ALA A 30 -20.08 14.43 -2.03
C ALA A 30 -18.58 14.70 -2.17
N ASN A 31 -17.96 15.37 -1.20
CA ASN A 31 -16.53 15.62 -1.18
C ASN A 31 -15.74 14.34 -0.94
N ALA A 32 -16.12 13.47 0.00
CA ALA A 32 -15.48 12.17 0.20
C ALA A 32 -15.45 11.30 -1.08
N SER A 33 -16.46 11.45 -1.93
CA SER A 33 -16.56 10.79 -3.23
C SER A 33 -15.70 11.46 -4.32
N LYS A 34 -15.37 12.75 -4.17
CA LYS A 34 -14.65 13.59 -5.15
C LYS A 34 -13.21 13.91 -4.77
N THR A 35 -12.81 13.78 -3.51
CA THR A 35 -11.50 14.19 -2.99
C THR A 35 -10.38 13.18 -3.27
N GLY A 36 -10.66 12.10 -4.01
CA GLY A 36 -9.61 11.17 -4.41
C GLY A 36 -8.97 10.43 -3.24
N ALA A 37 -9.60 10.35 -2.07
CA ALA A 37 -9.07 9.57 -0.93
C ALA A 37 -8.86 8.09 -1.29
N ALA A 38 -9.74 7.53 -2.14
CA ALA A 38 -9.56 6.21 -2.73
C ALA A 38 -8.35 6.15 -3.70
N GLU A 39 -8.09 7.24 -4.42
CA GLU A 39 -6.99 7.40 -5.36
C GLU A 39 -5.65 7.62 -4.65
N GLU A 40 -5.64 8.36 -3.55
CA GLU A 40 -4.49 8.56 -2.67
C GLU A 40 -4.13 7.28 -1.93
N VAL A 41 -5.12 6.51 -1.45
CA VAL A 41 -4.90 5.17 -0.91
C VAL A 41 -4.39 4.23 -2.01
N ALA A 42 -4.97 4.23 -3.20
CA ALA A 42 -4.49 3.42 -4.31
C ALA A 42 -3.07 3.83 -4.76
N GLN A 43 -2.74 5.11 -4.77
CA GLN A 43 -1.39 5.61 -5.06
C GLN A 43 -0.40 5.29 -3.93
N ASN A 44 -0.82 5.34 -2.66
CA ASN A 44 0.01 4.91 -1.53
C ASN A 44 0.23 3.40 -1.54
N ILE A 45 -0.77 2.60 -1.91
CA ILE A 45 -0.60 1.16 -2.16
C ILE A 45 0.37 0.95 -3.34
N ARG A 46 0.24 1.69 -4.45
CA ARG A 46 1.20 1.64 -5.59
C ARG A 46 2.61 2.10 -5.22
N LYS A 47 2.77 3.08 -4.32
CA LYS A 47 4.07 3.51 -3.79
C LYS A 47 4.65 2.48 -2.82
N ALA A 48 3.82 1.83 -2.00
CA ALA A 48 4.19 0.66 -1.21
C ALA A 48 4.54 -0.55 -2.11
N SER A 49 3.95 -0.62 -3.31
CA SER A 49 4.30 -1.58 -4.37
C SER A 49 5.68 -1.35 -5.00
N LYS A 50 6.47 -0.35 -4.54
CA LYS A 50 7.92 -0.31 -4.82
C LYS A 50 8.67 -1.47 -4.15
N ALA A 51 8.06 -2.17 -3.20
CA ALA A 51 8.59 -3.40 -2.67
C ALA A 51 8.59 -4.48 -3.78
N MET A 52 9.73 -5.13 -3.97
CA MET A 52 9.89 -6.20 -4.94
C MET A 52 8.93 -7.35 -4.63
N THR A 53 8.18 -7.81 -5.63
CA THR A 53 7.27 -8.96 -5.49
C THR A 53 8.04 -10.28 -5.53
N GLU A 54 7.45 -11.35 -4.99
CA GLU A 54 8.05 -12.69 -5.04
C GLU A 54 8.29 -13.15 -6.49
N ALA A 55 7.32 -12.91 -7.38
CA ALA A 55 7.43 -13.27 -8.79
C ALA A 55 8.60 -12.56 -9.47
N GLU A 56 8.77 -11.24 -9.23
CA GLU A 56 9.92 -10.49 -9.73
C GLU A 56 11.24 -11.01 -9.14
N ALA A 57 11.28 -11.32 -7.84
CA ALA A 57 12.48 -11.86 -7.19
C ALA A 57 12.91 -13.20 -7.79
N ARG A 58 11.94 -14.10 -8.05
CA ARG A 58 12.19 -15.37 -8.75
C ARG A 58 12.70 -15.17 -10.17
N GLN A 59 12.13 -14.21 -10.90
CA GLN A 59 12.60 -13.85 -12.26
C GLN A 59 14.04 -13.30 -12.25
N ILE A 60 14.37 -12.40 -11.32
CA ILE A 60 15.72 -11.83 -11.18
C ILE A 60 16.76 -12.92 -10.92
N LEU A 61 16.43 -13.93 -10.12
CA LEU A 61 17.33 -15.04 -9.79
C LEU A 61 17.25 -16.22 -10.77
N GLY A 62 16.32 -16.18 -11.74
CA GLY A 62 16.10 -17.26 -12.69
C GLY A 62 15.64 -18.56 -12.02
N LEU A 63 14.72 -18.45 -11.07
CA LEU A 63 14.19 -19.56 -10.27
C LEU A 63 12.74 -19.88 -10.63
N THR A 64 12.33 -21.11 -10.33
CA THR A 64 10.94 -21.54 -10.45
C THR A 64 10.23 -21.43 -9.09
N GLU A 65 8.91 -21.59 -9.04
CA GLU A 65 8.15 -21.56 -7.78
C GLU A 65 8.55 -22.68 -6.81
N LYS A 66 8.99 -23.82 -7.33
CA LYS A 66 9.37 -25.01 -6.56
C LYS A 66 10.83 -25.04 -6.11
N SER A 67 11.59 -23.97 -6.35
CA SER A 67 13.00 -23.95 -5.99
C SER A 67 13.21 -24.00 -4.48
N THR A 68 14.24 -24.70 -4.02
CA THR A 68 14.55 -24.76 -2.58
C THR A 68 15.33 -23.52 -2.12
N TRP A 69 15.46 -23.34 -0.81
CA TRP A 69 16.25 -22.24 -0.27
C TRP A 69 17.73 -22.37 -0.62
N GLU A 70 18.28 -23.58 -0.69
CA GLU A 70 19.66 -23.81 -1.12
C GLU A 70 19.88 -23.34 -2.57
N GLU A 71 18.95 -23.64 -3.47
CA GLU A 71 19.02 -23.20 -4.87
C GLU A 71 18.97 -21.66 -4.97
N VAL A 72 18.16 -21.01 -4.14
CA VAL A 72 18.09 -19.54 -4.06
C VAL A 72 19.46 -18.97 -3.69
N LEU A 73 20.10 -19.50 -2.63
CA LEU A 73 21.42 -19.04 -2.19
C LEU A 73 22.50 -19.29 -3.23
N GLN A 74 22.47 -20.44 -3.90
CA GLN A 74 23.44 -20.76 -4.96
C GLN A 74 23.33 -19.78 -6.13
N LYS A 75 22.11 -19.50 -6.60
CA LYS A 75 21.88 -18.52 -7.68
C LYS A 75 22.25 -17.11 -7.25
N TYR A 76 21.87 -16.71 -6.04
CA TYR A 76 22.21 -15.42 -5.47
C TYR A 76 23.73 -15.20 -5.43
N ASN A 77 24.50 -16.13 -4.86
CA ASN A 77 25.95 -16.00 -4.74
C ASN A 77 26.62 -15.85 -6.12
N ASN A 78 26.23 -16.69 -7.08
CA ASN A 78 26.76 -16.63 -8.45
C ASN A 78 26.48 -15.27 -9.12
N LEU A 79 25.23 -14.81 -9.07
CA LEU A 79 24.82 -13.54 -9.68
C LEU A 79 25.45 -12.35 -8.95
N PHE A 80 25.52 -12.38 -7.62
CA PHE A 80 26.09 -11.30 -6.82
C PHE A 80 27.58 -11.13 -7.09
N GLU A 81 28.35 -12.23 -7.11
CA GLU A 81 29.79 -12.19 -7.42
C GLU A 81 30.06 -11.74 -8.85
N LYS A 82 29.30 -12.24 -9.84
CA LYS A 82 29.44 -11.81 -11.23
C LYS A 82 29.17 -10.32 -11.39
N ASN A 83 28.11 -9.81 -10.74
CA ASN A 83 27.78 -8.39 -10.81
C ASN A 83 28.77 -7.51 -10.02
N ALA A 84 29.40 -8.03 -8.97
CA ALA A 84 30.48 -7.34 -8.27
C ALA A 84 31.74 -7.15 -9.15
N LYS A 85 32.03 -8.12 -10.03
CA LYS A 85 33.21 -8.10 -10.90
C LYS A 85 32.99 -7.34 -12.21
N SER A 86 31.81 -7.50 -12.82
CA SER A 86 31.57 -7.03 -14.20
C SER A 86 30.19 -6.41 -14.42
N GLY A 87 29.39 -6.26 -13.37
CA GLY A 87 28.07 -5.65 -13.44
C GLY A 87 28.05 -4.20 -12.93
N SER A 88 26.86 -3.76 -12.53
CA SER A 88 26.67 -2.45 -11.90
C SER A 88 26.18 -2.62 -10.46
N PHE A 89 26.47 -1.62 -9.63
CA PHE A 89 25.95 -1.57 -8.25
C PHE A 89 24.41 -1.67 -8.21
N TYR A 90 23.73 -1.12 -9.22
CA TYR A 90 22.28 -1.23 -9.33
C TYR A 90 21.82 -2.67 -9.54
N LEU A 91 22.44 -3.41 -10.47
CA LEU A 91 22.11 -4.81 -10.72
C LEU A 91 22.44 -5.69 -9.51
N GLN A 92 23.59 -5.48 -8.89
CA GLN A 92 23.97 -6.15 -7.65
C GLN A 92 22.95 -5.89 -6.53
N SER A 93 22.50 -4.63 -6.39
CA SER A 93 21.46 -4.25 -5.44
C SER A 93 20.13 -4.95 -5.73
N LYS A 94 19.73 -5.09 -7.01
CA LYS A 94 18.50 -5.82 -7.38
C LYS A 94 18.58 -7.31 -7.05
N VAL A 95 19.73 -7.94 -7.30
CA VAL A 95 19.98 -9.33 -6.91
C VAL A 95 19.91 -9.51 -5.39
N HIS A 96 20.48 -8.57 -4.62
CA HIS A 96 20.38 -8.57 -3.16
C HIS A 96 18.94 -8.43 -2.67
N ARG A 97 18.18 -7.48 -3.22
CA ARG A 97 16.77 -7.26 -2.85
C ARG A 97 15.90 -8.47 -3.19
N ALA A 98 16.19 -9.18 -4.27
CA ALA A 98 15.50 -10.42 -4.62
C ALA A 98 15.71 -11.52 -3.56
N LYS A 99 16.94 -11.66 -3.05
CA LYS A 99 17.23 -12.61 -1.96
C LYS A 99 16.45 -12.24 -0.69
N GLU A 100 16.46 -10.97 -0.29
CA GLU A 100 15.72 -10.51 0.92
C GLU A 100 14.21 -10.74 0.79
N CYS A 101 13.65 -10.50 -0.40
CA CYS A 101 12.24 -10.76 -0.70
C CYS A 101 11.91 -12.24 -0.49
N LEU A 102 12.68 -13.15 -1.10
CA LEU A 102 12.44 -14.59 -0.96
C LEU A 102 12.71 -15.08 0.47
N GLU A 103 13.70 -14.55 1.17
CA GLU A 103 13.99 -14.92 2.56
C GLU A 103 12.78 -14.68 3.47
N SER A 104 12.03 -13.60 3.23
CA SER A 104 10.80 -13.32 3.99
C SER A 104 9.72 -14.39 3.76
N VAL A 105 9.63 -14.93 2.53
CA VAL A 105 8.67 -15.99 2.15
C VAL A 105 9.05 -17.31 2.80
N TYR A 106 10.32 -17.74 2.68
CA TYR A 106 10.78 -19.00 3.27
C TYR A 106 10.79 -18.98 4.80
N ARG A 107 11.05 -17.82 5.43
CA ARG A 107 10.99 -17.68 6.89
C ARG A 107 9.55 -17.64 7.42
N SER A 108 8.60 -17.17 6.62
CA SER A 108 7.17 -17.14 6.97
C SER A 108 6.48 -18.48 6.73
N LYS A 109 7.03 -19.34 5.87
CA LYS A 109 6.52 -20.69 5.66
C LYS A 109 6.93 -21.57 6.87
N PRO A 110 5.98 -22.08 7.67
CA PRO A 110 6.33 -22.99 8.76
C PRO A 110 6.99 -24.26 8.18
N PRO A 111 7.91 -24.91 8.93
CA PRO A 111 8.52 -26.15 8.49
C PRO A 111 7.44 -27.23 8.41
N GLY A 112 6.97 -27.57 7.20
CA GLY A 112 6.08 -28.72 7.03
C GLY A 112 4.96 -28.64 5.97
N SER A 113 4.81 -27.56 5.21
CA SER A 113 3.83 -27.55 4.10
C SER A 113 4.50 -27.96 2.78
N ASN A 114 4.66 -29.27 2.62
CA ASN A 114 4.84 -29.93 1.32
C ASN A 114 3.50 -30.04 0.59
#